data_AF-A0AAD7KY10-F1
#
_entry.id   AF-A0AAD7KY10-F1
#
_cell.length_a   1.000
_cell.length_b   1.000
_cell.length_c   1.000
_cell.angle_alpha   90.00
_cell.angle_beta   90.00
_cell.angle_gamma   90.00
#
_symmetry.space_group_name_H-M   'P 1'
#
loop_
_entity.id
_entity.type
_entity.pdbx_description
1 polymer ?
#
loop_
_entity_poly.entity_id
_entity_poly.type
_entity_poly.pdbx_seq_one_letter_code
_entity_poly.pdbx_strand_id
1 'polypeptide(L)'
;MAAEVVGGAVLSSVLAVLFQRMAKPEVVNFLKGKKKLDDKLLSRLKTALLAVNPVLNDAEKKQIRDPAVKAWLDELNDAVYQADDLLDEIETNAKTAAKKVPKNFFSAYFSSYDRDLASRTEHVIDLIELIGKDKDVLKLEEGVGKKLSDRIPSTSLVEASDVVGREQDKEAIVNLLLSDDESGEKISVIPVVGMGGIGKTTLAQLAYDDDKVKQRFDLKAWVCVSEELDVLKVTKTVLEAVTNCRFDTKDLNVIQLDLQESLIGKKFLIVLDDVWNESYDHWEFLKRPFNYGAEGSKIIVTTRNENVALLMQTRLIYHLEHLSEDDCWSLFAKHAFCLKDFNAYPDLEIIGREIVKKCGGLPLAAKTLGGLLRSKSDVEEWNSILKSDIWDLPKSDIIPALRISYHYLPPNLKRCFMYCSIFPKDYEFHEKHLILLWMAENYLQPSKREKRLEDVGSEYFHDLASRSFFQQSNNYSRRFVMHDLVHDLATYVAGEFCFMSEGKDAQQVTKKTRYMLYNKKYPVLKDLESFCEVKYITHSSSIRKNFTTTKFCPLRINAFRKVARCSFAKA
;
A
#
# COMPACT_ATOMS: atom_id res chain seq x y z
N MET A 1 -29.21 -5.05 21.22
CA MET A 1 -28.94 -5.61 19.87
C MET A 1 -27.48 -5.35 19.58
N ALA A 2 -26.69 -6.40 19.39
CA ALA A 2 -25.25 -6.30 19.13
C ALA A 2 -25.00 -5.62 17.78
N ALA A 3 -23.91 -4.85 17.69
CA ALA A 3 -23.48 -4.23 16.45
C ALA A 3 -22.36 -5.08 15.85
N GLU A 4 -22.74 -6.02 14.98
CA GLU A 4 -21.82 -6.87 14.23
C GLU A 4 -20.80 -6.02 13.48
N VAL A 5 -19.50 -6.30 13.66
CA VAL A 5 -18.42 -5.57 12.97
C VAL A 5 -18.27 -6.13 11.56
N VAL A 6 -19.24 -5.83 10.70
CA VAL A 6 -19.15 -6.22 9.29
C VAL A 6 -18.10 -5.36 8.60
N GLY A 7 -17.07 -6.02 8.07
CA GLY A 7 -16.10 -5.43 7.17
C GLY A 7 -16.78 -4.88 5.92
N GLY A 8 -16.84 -3.55 5.77
CA GLY A 8 -17.58 -2.94 4.66
C GLY A 8 -16.74 -2.85 3.38
N ALA A 9 -17.33 -3.09 2.20
CA ALA A 9 -16.62 -3.19 0.94
C ALA A 9 -16.04 -1.87 0.41
N VAL A 10 -14.97 -1.94 -0.40
CA VAL A 10 -14.39 -0.76 -1.12
C VAL A 10 -15.48 0.04 -1.83
N LEU A 11 -16.32 -0.63 -2.63
CA LEU A 11 -17.37 0.01 -3.43
C LEU A 11 -18.38 0.80 -2.60
N SER A 12 -18.70 0.35 -1.38
CA SER A 12 -19.62 1.08 -0.49
C SER A 12 -19.10 2.49 -0.15
N SER A 13 -17.78 2.69 -0.11
CA SER A 13 -17.18 4.04 0.02
C SER A 13 -17.32 4.87 -1.26
N VAL A 14 -17.19 4.24 -2.43
CA VAL A 14 -17.34 4.90 -3.73
C VAL A 14 -18.78 5.37 -3.90
N LEU A 15 -19.76 4.47 -3.70
CA LEU A 15 -21.18 4.78 -3.78
C LEU A 15 -21.59 5.92 -2.84
N ALA A 16 -21.08 5.95 -1.61
CA ALA A 16 -21.32 7.05 -0.69
C ALA A 16 -20.84 8.41 -1.24
N VAL A 17 -19.69 8.47 -1.92
CA VAL A 17 -19.21 9.68 -2.61
C VAL A 17 -20.11 10.04 -3.79
N LEU A 18 -20.54 9.06 -4.60
CA LEU A 18 -21.45 9.31 -5.73
C LEU A 18 -22.80 9.86 -5.27
N PHE A 19 -23.40 9.30 -4.21
CA PHE A 19 -24.65 9.79 -3.65
C PHE A 19 -24.53 11.24 -3.13
N GLN A 20 -23.40 11.58 -2.48
CA GLN A 20 -23.13 12.96 -2.07
C GLN A 20 -22.96 13.90 -3.28
N ARG A 21 -22.23 13.47 -4.33
CA ARG A 21 -22.01 14.27 -5.54
C ARG A 21 -23.31 14.53 -6.31
N MET A 22 -24.15 13.50 -6.48
CA MET A 22 -25.48 13.63 -7.11
C MET A 22 -26.43 14.55 -6.32
N ALA A 23 -26.23 14.73 -5.01
CA ALA A 23 -27.02 15.61 -4.17
C ALA A 23 -26.53 17.08 -4.14
N LYS A 24 -25.39 17.41 -4.76
CA LYS A 24 -24.86 18.79 -4.75
C LYS A 24 -25.79 19.74 -5.53
N PRO A 25 -26.19 20.90 -4.97
CA PRO A 25 -27.04 21.87 -5.67
C PRO A 25 -26.47 22.33 -7.02
N GLU A 26 -25.14 22.46 -7.12
CA GLU A 26 -24.44 22.81 -8.37
C GLU A 26 -24.72 21.79 -9.49
N VAL A 27 -24.62 20.49 -9.17
CA VAL A 27 -24.86 19.36 -10.09
C VAL A 27 -26.33 19.31 -10.48
N VAL A 28 -27.24 19.34 -9.50
CA VAL A 28 -28.70 19.31 -9.74
C VAL A 28 -29.15 20.49 -10.59
N ASN A 29 -28.69 21.71 -10.30
CA ASN A 29 -29.08 22.90 -11.06
C ASN A 29 -28.47 22.93 -12.47
N PHE A 30 -27.25 22.41 -12.65
CA PHE A 30 -26.64 22.26 -13.98
C PHE A 30 -27.43 21.31 -14.87
N LEU A 31 -27.90 20.18 -14.31
CA LEU A 31 -28.71 19.19 -15.04
C LEU A 31 -30.12 19.70 -15.34
N LYS A 32 -30.79 20.37 -14.39
CA LYS A 32 -32.13 20.99 -14.62
C LYS A 32 -32.17 22.00 -15.77
N GLY A 33 -31.03 22.62 -16.13
CA GLY A 33 -30.93 23.49 -17.29
C GLY A 33 -30.88 22.77 -18.66
N LYS A 34 -30.88 21.42 -18.68
CA LYS A 34 -30.48 20.61 -19.84
C LYS A 34 -31.61 19.69 -20.28
N LYS A 35 -32.26 20.02 -21.41
CA LYS A 35 -33.42 19.28 -21.98
C LYS A 35 -33.21 17.77 -22.27
N LYS A 36 -31.99 17.23 -22.12
CA LYS A 36 -31.64 15.81 -22.40
C LYS A 36 -30.98 15.08 -21.24
N LEU A 37 -30.59 15.77 -20.16
CA LEU A 37 -30.20 15.17 -18.90
C LEU A 37 -31.22 15.64 -17.86
N ASP A 38 -32.39 15.00 -17.86
CA ASP A 38 -33.46 15.32 -16.93
C ASP A 38 -33.17 14.74 -15.52
N ASP A 39 -33.92 15.23 -14.53
CA ASP A 39 -33.83 14.71 -13.14
C ASP A 39 -34.13 13.19 -13.08
N LYS A 40 -34.87 12.65 -14.07
CA LYS A 40 -35.22 11.23 -14.17
C LYS A 40 -34.00 10.35 -14.45
N LEU A 41 -33.09 10.77 -15.35
CA LEU A 41 -31.87 10.02 -15.65
C LEU A 41 -30.95 9.90 -14.43
N LEU A 42 -30.75 11.01 -13.70
CA LEU A 42 -29.99 11.02 -12.45
C LEU A 42 -30.66 10.16 -11.36
N SER A 43 -31.99 10.21 -11.27
CA SER A 43 -32.76 9.36 -10.35
C SER A 43 -32.65 7.88 -10.69
N ARG A 44 -32.59 7.51 -11.99
CA ARG A 44 -32.41 6.13 -12.44
C ARG A 44 -31.01 5.61 -12.08
N LEU A 45 -29.95 6.38 -12.33
CA LEU A 45 -28.59 6.06 -11.88
C LEU A 45 -28.51 5.85 -10.36
N LYS A 46 -29.09 6.78 -9.59
CA LYS A 46 -29.17 6.64 -8.13
C LYS A 46 -29.89 5.35 -7.71
N THR A 47 -30.95 4.96 -8.41
CA THR A 47 -31.72 3.75 -8.13
C THR A 47 -30.92 2.48 -8.44
N ALA A 48 -30.24 2.43 -9.58
CA ALA A 48 -29.38 1.31 -9.97
C ALA A 48 -28.24 1.11 -8.95
N LEU A 49 -27.55 2.18 -8.54
CA LEU A 49 -26.50 2.13 -7.52
C LEU A 49 -27.04 1.71 -6.13
N LEU A 50 -28.26 2.09 -5.77
CA LEU A 50 -28.90 1.65 -4.53
C LEU A 50 -29.28 0.16 -4.57
N ALA A 51 -29.62 -0.40 -5.73
CA ALA A 51 -30.03 -1.80 -5.87
C ALA A 51 -28.88 -2.82 -5.70
N VAL A 52 -27.63 -2.37 -5.91
CA VAL A 52 -26.41 -3.18 -5.73
C VAL A 52 -25.69 -2.91 -4.41
N ASN A 53 -25.88 -1.76 -3.78
CA ASN A 53 -25.17 -1.37 -2.56
C ASN A 53 -25.28 -2.37 -1.37
N PRO A 54 -26.43 -3.01 -1.08
CA PRO A 54 -26.55 -3.89 0.08
C PRO A 54 -25.66 -5.14 0.02
N VAL A 55 -25.47 -5.70 -1.17
CA VAL A 55 -24.78 -6.99 -1.41
C VAL A 55 -23.26 -6.88 -1.50
N LEU A 56 -22.70 -5.66 -1.50
CA LEU A 56 -21.28 -5.44 -1.75
C LEU A 56 -20.35 -6.09 -0.70
N ASN A 57 -20.77 -6.12 0.57
CA ASN A 57 -19.96 -6.66 1.66
C ASN A 57 -19.79 -8.18 1.54
N ASP A 58 -20.88 -8.88 1.20
CA ASP A 58 -20.88 -10.31 0.97
C ASP A 58 -20.17 -10.67 -0.34
N ALA A 59 -20.35 -9.89 -1.41
CA ALA A 59 -19.58 -10.04 -2.65
C ALA A 59 -18.07 -9.93 -2.41
N GLU A 60 -17.61 -8.95 -1.62
CA GLU A 60 -16.18 -8.78 -1.29
C GLU A 60 -15.62 -9.94 -0.43
N LYS A 61 -16.47 -10.65 0.33
CA LYS A 61 -16.10 -11.89 1.03
C LYS A 61 -16.07 -13.09 0.06
N LYS A 62 -17.09 -13.25 -0.79
CA LYS A 62 -17.28 -14.41 -1.67
C LYS A 62 -16.31 -14.46 -2.86
N GLN A 63 -15.87 -13.32 -3.41
CA GLN A 63 -14.90 -13.25 -4.52
C GLN A 63 -13.59 -14.04 -4.30
N ILE A 64 -13.21 -14.30 -3.03
CA ILE A 64 -11.97 -14.99 -2.69
C ILE A 64 -12.09 -16.51 -2.90
N ARG A 65 -13.32 -17.05 -2.81
CA ARG A 65 -13.64 -18.48 -3.02
C ARG A 65 -14.33 -18.75 -4.36
N ASP A 66 -15.07 -17.78 -4.89
CA ASP A 66 -15.89 -17.91 -6.09
C ASP A 66 -15.38 -16.96 -7.21
N PRO A 67 -14.75 -17.51 -8.27
CA PRO A 67 -14.29 -16.72 -9.42
C PRO A 67 -15.42 -16.00 -10.19
N ALA A 68 -16.65 -16.52 -10.16
CA ALA A 68 -17.79 -15.85 -10.80
C ALA A 68 -18.22 -14.62 -10.01
N VAL A 69 -18.21 -14.68 -8.67
CA VAL A 69 -18.43 -13.50 -7.83
C VAL A 69 -17.30 -12.49 -7.99
N LYS A 70 -16.04 -12.93 -8.15
CA LYS A 70 -14.94 -12.02 -8.47
C LYS A 70 -15.16 -11.30 -9.80
N ALA A 71 -15.42 -12.04 -10.88
CA ALA A 71 -15.66 -11.45 -12.19
C ALA A 71 -16.85 -10.46 -12.17
N TRP A 72 -17.94 -10.81 -11.48
CA TRP A 72 -19.08 -9.92 -11.28
C TRP A 72 -18.71 -8.64 -10.53
N LEU A 73 -17.91 -8.74 -9.46
CA LEU A 73 -17.46 -7.58 -8.68
C LEU A 73 -16.49 -6.70 -9.50
N ASP A 74 -15.65 -7.29 -10.36
CA ASP A 74 -14.75 -6.57 -11.26
C ASP A 74 -15.51 -5.84 -12.40
N GLU A 75 -16.59 -6.42 -12.95
CA GLU A 75 -17.47 -5.69 -13.88
C GLU A 75 -18.24 -4.56 -13.17
N LEU A 76 -18.75 -4.82 -11.96
CA LEU A 76 -19.46 -3.81 -11.18
C LEU A 76 -18.53 -2.66 -10.76
N ASN A 77 -17.29 -2.97 -10.37
CA ASN A 77 -16.25 -1.98 -10.06
C ASN A 77 -16.05 -1.03 -11.24
N ASP A 78 -15.82 -1.56 -12.45
CA ASP A 78 -15.61 -0.70 -13.61
C ASP A 78 -16.84 0.16 -13.90
N ALA A 79 -18.04 -0.43 -13.95
CA ALA A 79 -19.29 0.32 -14.17
C ALA A 79 -19.50 1.47 -13.16
N VAL A 80 -19.18 1.25 -11.88
CA VAL A 80 -19.24 2.29 -10.83
C VAL A 80 -18.16 3.36 -11.03
N TYR A 81 -16.95 3.01 -11.48
CA TYR A 81 -15.93 4.01 -11.84
C TYR A 81 -16.31 4.82 -13.09
N GLN A 82 -17.01 4.22 -14.07
CA GLN A 82 -17.58 4.97 -15.20
C GLN A 82 -18.62 6.00 -14.70
N ALA A 83 -19.44 5.65 -13.71
CA ALA A 83 -20.36 6.59 -13.05
C ALA A 83 -19.62 7.71 -12.27
N ASP A 84 -18.50 7.40 -11.60
CA ASP A 84 -17.66 8.40 -10.92
C ASP A 84 -17.11 9.43 -11.92
N ASP A 85 -16.53 8.97 -13.04
CA ASP A 85 -15.98 9.83 -14.10
C ASP A 85 -17.04 10.75 -14.72
N LEU A 86 -18.24 10.23 -15.01
CA LEU A 86 -19.35 11.01 -15.55
C LEU A 86 -19.81 12.10 -14.57
N LEU A 87 -19.98 11.75 -13.30
CA LEU A 87 -20.42 12.71 -12.29
C LEU A 87 -19.33 13.75 -11.96
N ASP A 88 -18.04 13.39 -12.01
CA ASP A 88 -16.93 14.34 -11.90
C ASP A 88 -16.87 15.33 -13.09
N GLU A 89 -17.11 14.84 -14.31
CA GLU A 89 -17.24 15.69 -15.51
C GLU A 89 -18.40 16.69 -15.38
N ILE A 90 -19.55 16.22 -14.89
CA ILE A 90 -20.73 17.06 -14.59
C ILE A 90 -20.41 18.09 -13.50
N GLU A 91 -19.80 17.69 -12.37
CA GLU A 91 -19.43 18.62 -11.29
C GLU A 91 -18.43 19.68 -11.76
N THR A 92 -17.45 19.29 -12.58
CA THR A 92 -16.47 20.20 -13.18
C THR A 92 -17.13 21.21 -14.12
N ASN A 93 -18.09 20.76 -14.94
CA ASN A 93 -18.80 21.64 -15.87
C ASN A 93 -19.84 22.54 -15.19
N ALA A 94 -20.47 22.09 -14.10
CA ALA A 94 -21.31 22.93 -13.25
C ALA A 94 -20.50 24.11 -12.67
N LYS A 95 -19.31 23.83 -12.14
CA LYS A 95 -18.42 24.85 -11.54
C LYS A 95 -17.83 25.83 -12.56
N THR A 96 -17.60 25.42 -13.81
CA THR A 96 -17.15 26.35 -14.86
C THR A 96 -18.31 27.19 -15.39
N ALA A 97 -19.51 26.62 -15.55
CA ALA A 97 -20.72 27.36 -15.95
C ALA A 97 -21.11 28.47 -14.94
N ALA A 98 -20.91 28.23 -13.64
CA ALA A 98 -21.11 29.23 -12.59
C ALA A 98 -20.13 30.43 -12.70
N LYS A 99 -18.93 30.23 -13.28
CA LYS A 99 -17.87 31.24 -13.42
C LYS A 99 -17.99 32.04 -14.74
N LYS A 100 -19.14 32.69 -14.93
CA LYS A 100 -19.43 33.76 -15.92
C LYS A 100 -18.67 33.66 -17.27
N VAL A 101 -19.06 32.71 -18.12
CA VAL A 101 -18.71 32.72 -19.56
C VAL A 101 -19.85 33.36 -20.38
N PRO A 102 -19.59 34.13 -21.45
CA PRO A 102 -20.65 34.75 -22.26
C PRO A 102 -21.60 33.71 -22.89
N LYS A 103 -22.91 33.88 -22.65
CA LYS A 103 -23.96 32.90 -23.02
C LYS A 103 -24.11 32.65 -24.54
N ASN A 104 -23.57 33.51 -25.39
CA ASN A 104 -23.91 33.56 -26.83
C ASN A 104 -23.00 32.72 -27.75
N PHE A 105 -21.92 32.11 -27.26
CA PHE A 105 -20.92 31.45 -28.12
C PHE A 105 -21.04 29.91 -28.26
N PHE A 106 -21.92 29.25 -27.53
CA PHE A 106 -21.83 27.78 -27.33
C PHE A 106 -23.14 26.97 -27.48
N SER A 107 -24.25 27.54 -27.94
CA SER A 107 -25.56 26.84 -27.94
C SER A 107 -25.55 25.50 -28.70
N ALA A 108 -24.94 25.46 -29.90
CA ALA A 108 -24.80 24.24 -30.69
C ALA A 108 -23.82 23.22 -30.04
N TYR A 109 -22.67 23.71 -29.55
CA TYR A 109 -21.66 22.89 -28.87
C TYR A 109 -22.22 22.18 -27.63
N PHE A 110 -22.95 22.91 -26.78
CA PHE A 110 -23.65 22.32 -25.64
C PHE A 110 -24.67 21.27 -26.10
N SER A 111 -25.47 21.52 -27.14
CA SER A 111 -26.50 20.56 -27.58
C SER A 111 -25.98 19.20 -28.09
N SER A 112 -24.72 19.15 -28.55
CA SER A 112 -24.03 17.92 -28.93
C SER A 112 -23.43 17.24 -27.71
N TYR A 113 -22.71 18.01 -26.89
CA TYR A 113 -22.13 17.57 -25.62
C TYR A 113 -23.17 16.95 -24.68
N ASP A 114 -24.31 17.63 -24.50
CA ASP A 114 -25.43 17.20 -23.66
C ASP A 114 -26.08 15.90 -24.16
N ARG A 115 -25.90 15.55 -25.44
CA ARG A 115 -26.39 14.30 -26.03
C ARG A 115 -25.42 13.13 -25.83
N ASP A 116 -24.12 13.36 -26.00
CA ASP A 116 -23.09 12.35 -25.69
C ASP A 116 -23.08 12.03 -24.19
N LEU A 117 -23.13 13.05 -23.34
CA LEU A 117 -23.19 12.88 -21.88
C LEU A 117 -24.46 12.14 -21.43
N ALA A 118 -25.63 12.44 -22.00
CA ALA A 118 -26.86 11.69 -21.73
C ALA A 118 -26.73 10.22 -22.14
N SER A 119 -26.29 9.95 -23.37
CA SER A 119 -26.13 8.59 -23.90
C SER A 119 -25.08 7.75 -23.14
N ARG A 120 -23.97 8.37 -22.70
CA ARG A 120 -22.99 7.72 -21.82
C ARG A 120 -23.57 7.40 -20.44
N THR A 121 -24.41 8.30 -19.91
CA THR A 121 -25.09 8.07 -18.63
C THR A 121 -26.13 6.96 -18.74
N GLU A 122 -26.93 6.93 -19.82
CA GLU A 122 -27.85 5.81 -20.14
C GLU A 122 -27.10 4.47 -20.20
N HIS A 123 -25.97 4.42 -20.93
CA HIS A 123 -25.16 3.21 -21.05
C HIS A 123 -24.64 2.69 -19.70
N VAL A 124 -24.13 3.57 -18.82
CA VAL A 124 -23.65 3.19 -17.48
C VAL A 124 -24.80 2.70 -16.60
N ILE A 125 -25.98 3.31 -16.69
CA ILE A 125 -27.17 2.84 -15.98
C ILE A 125 -27.58 1.44 -16.46
N ASP A 126 -27.69 1.25 -17.76
CA ASP A 126 -28.09 -0.04 -18.35
C ASP A 126 -27.09 -1.15 -18.00
N LEU A 127 -25.80 -0.83 -17.90
CA LEU A 127 -24.73 -1.74 -17.46
C LEU A 127 -24.89 -2.14 -15.98
N ILE A 128 -25.09 -1.17 -15.07
CA ILE A 128 -25.30 -1.44 -13.64
C ILE A 128 -26.61 -2.22 -13.42
N GLU A 129 -27.69 -1.88 -14.15
CA GLU A 129 -28.96 -2.62 -14.09
C GLU A 129 -28.87 -4.03 -14.68
N LEU A 130 -27.97 -4.27 -15.64
CA LEU A 130 -27.68 -5.60 -16.17
C LEU A 130 -26.94 -6.45 -15.13
N ILE A 131 -25.78 -5.97 -14.66
CA ILE A 131 -24.95 -6.63 -13.63
C ILE A 131 -25.76 -6.87 -12.35
N GLY A 132 -26.62 -5.92 -11.97
CA GLY A 132 -27.48 -5.99 -10.79
C GLY A 132 -28.54 -7.10 -10.81
N LYS A 133 -28.80 -7.75 -11.95
CA LYS A 133 -29.70 -8.93 -12.05
C LYS A 133 -29.02 -10.23 -11.63
N ASP A 134 -27.71 -10.33 -11.82
CA ASP A 134 -26.95 -11.56 -11.57
C ASP A 134 -26.70 -11.80 -10.07
N LYS A 135 -26.91 -10.78 -9.22
CA LYS A 135 -26.74 -10.88 -7.76
C LYS A 135 -27.60 -11.97 -7.11
N ASP A 136 -28.80 -12.21 -7.66
CA ASP A 136 -29.74 -13.21 -7.15
C ASP A 136 -29.31 -14.62 -7.56
N VAL A 137 -28.68 -14.76 -8.75
CA VAL A 137 -28.08 -16.00 -9.25
C VAL A 137 -26.83 -16.37 -8.43
N LEU A 138 -26.04 -15.36 -8.07
CA LEU A 138 -24.85 -15.48 -7.21
C LEU A 138 -25.16 -15.59 -5.71
N LYS A 139 -26.45 -15.54 -5.32
CA LYS A 139 -26.94 -15.68 -3.94
C LYS A 139 -26.22 -14.74 -2.96
N LEU A 140 -26.19 -13.45 -3.27
CA LEU A 140 -25.53 -12.44 -2.43
C LEU A 140 -26.45 -11.89 -1.33
N GLU A 141 -25.90 -11.64 -0.13
CA GLU A 141 -26.63 -11.24 1.09
C GLU A 141 -26.34 -9.79 1.54
N GLU A 142 -27.26 -9.18 2.30
CA GLU A 142 -27.17 -7.76 2.73
C GLU A 142 -26.46 -7.59 4.10
N GLY A 143 -25.57 -6.60 4.25
CA GLY A 143 -24.82 -6.37 5.52
C GLY A 143 -24.52 -4.89 5.88
N VAL A 144 -24.23 -4.61 7.15
CA VAL A 144 -24.17 -3.24 7.73
C VAL A 144 -22.86 -2.96 8.51
N GLY A 145 -22.11 -1.89 8.18
CA GLY A 145 -20.82 -1.56 8.83
C GLY A 145 -20.69 -0.15 9.45
N LYS A 146 -19.78 0.01 10.43
CA LYS A 146 -19.45 1.30 11.13
C LYS A 146 -17.96 1.39 11.57
N LYS A 147 -17.54 2.50 12.24
CA LYS A 147 -16.15 3.07 12.21
C LYS A 147 -15.59 3.49 13.60
N LEU A 148 -14.26 3.79 13.69
CA LEU A 148 -13.42 4.40 14.79
C LEU A 148 -12.56 3.36 15.61
N SER A 149 -11.35 3.62 16.19
CA SER A 149 -10.47 4.82 16.40
C SER A 149 -8.96 4.55 16.75
N ASP A 150 -8.04 5.44 16.31
CA ASP A 150 -6.75 6.00 16.86
C ASP A 150 -5.46 5.24 17.33
N ARG A 151 -4.28 5.76 16.85
CA ARG A 151 -2.83 5.72 17.34
C ARG A 151 -1.99 4.42 17.13
N ILE A 152 -0.64 4.36 16.92
CA ILE A 152 0.52 5.29 16.64
C ILE A 152 1.74 4.41 16.12
N PRO A 153 2.91 4.93 15.62
CA PRO A 153 3.88 4.17 14.77
C PRO A 153 5.27 3.76 15.39
N SER A 154 6.14 3.08 14.60
CA SER A 154 7.47 2.48 14.97
C SER A 154 8.56 2.57 13.86
N THR A 155 9.86 2.34 14.17
CA THR A 155 11.04 2.79 13.36
C THR A 155 12.30 1.88 13.38
N SER A 156 13.45 2.32 12.85
CA SER A 156 14.77 1.65 13.00
C SER A 156 15.25 1.52 14.45
N LEU A 157 14.83 2.44 15.33
CA LEU A 157 14.77 2.13 16.74
C LEU A 157 13.64 1.11 16.92
N VAL A 158 14.06 -0.15 16.97
CA VAL A 158 13.33 -1.19 17.66
C VAL A 158 13.48 -0.88 19.15
N GLU A 159 12.39 -0.49 19.81
CA GLU A 159 12.39 -0.49 21.26
C GLU A 159 12.62 -1.94 21.71
N ALA A 160 13.74 -2.25 22.36
CA ALA A 160 14.09 -3.65 22.62
C ALA A 160 13.01 -4.39 23.46
N SER A 161 12.20 -3.64 24.21
CA SER A 161 11.03 -4.15 24.94
C SER A 161 9.80 -4.49 24.08
N ASP A 162 9.79 -4.09 22.80
CA ASP A 162 8.75 -4.40 21.80
C ASP A 162 9.00 -5.72 21.06
N VAL A 163 10.20 -6.29 21.16
CA VAL A 163 10.48 -7.63 20.63
C VAL A 163 10.34 -8.65 21.75
N VAL A 164 9.86 -9.84 21.39
CA VAL A 164 9.59 -10.94 22.32
C VAL A 164 10.17 -12.22 21.72
N GLY A 165 10.85 -13.04 22.52
CA GLY A 165 11.30 -14.38 22.14
C GLY A 165 12.41 -14.40 21.09
N ARG A 166 13.26 -13.36 21.03
CA ARG A 166 14.35 -13.21 20.03
C ARG A 166 15.71 -12.94 20.66
N GLU A 167 15.83 -13.08 21.97
CA GLU A 167 17.04 -12.84 22.75
C GLU A 167 18.16 -13.80 22.32
N GLN A 168 17.84 -15.09 22.20
CA GLN A 168 18.77 -16.14 21.76
C GLN A 168 19.20 -15.92 20.29
N ASP A 169 18.23 -15.60 19.42
CA ASP A 169 18.51 -15.28 18.01
C ASP A 169 19.44 -14.07 17.89
N LYS A 170 19.19 -13.02 18.67
CA LYS A 170 20.02 -11.81 18.71
C LYS A 170 21.44 -12.15 19.16
N GLU A 171 21.58 -12.90 20.25
CA GLU A 171 22.89 -13.31 20.75
C GLU A 171 23.66 -14.18 19.74
N ALA A 172 22.98 -15.08 19.02
CA ALA A 172 23.60 -15.87 17.95
C ALA A 172 24.15 -14.98 16.82
N ILE A 173 23.37 -14.03 16.30
CA ILE A 173 23.84 -13.08 15.28
C ILE A 173 24.97 -12.19 15.83
N VAL A 174 24.87 -11.68 17.05
CA VAL A 174 25.93 -10.87 17.68
C VAL A 174 27.23 -11.68 17.83
N ASN A 175 27.16 -12.94 18.22
CA ASN A 175 28.33 -13.82 18.30
C ASN A 175 28.95 -14.11 16.92
N LEU A 176 28.14 -14.23 15.87
CA LEU A 176 28.62 -14.34 14.47
C LEU A 176 29.26 -13.04 13.96
N LEU A 177 28.80 -11.87 14.42
CA LEU A 177 29.40 -10.57 14.08
C LEU A 177 30.74 -10.33 14.80
N LEU A 178 30.85 -10.78 16.05
CA LEU A 178 32.03 -10.55 16.90
C LEU A 178 33.15 -11.57 16.67
N SER A 179 32.84 -12.79 16.20
CA SER A 179 33.85 -13.82 15.92
C SER A 179 34.65 -13.51 14.65
N ASP A 180 35.97 -13.56 14.78
CA ASP A 180 36.91 -13.41 13.68
C ASP A 180 36.89 -14.65 12.76
N ASP A 181 37.40 -14.53 11.53
CA ASP A 181 37.19 -15.52 10.46
C ASP A 181 38.33 -16.52 10.31
N GLU A 182 38.03 -17.81 10.47
CA GLU A 182 38.97 -18.91 10.22
C GLU A 182 39.16 -19.21 8.71
N SER A 183 38.31 -18.65 7.84
CA SER A 183 38.28 -18.93 6.40
C SER A 183 39.30 -18.15 5.56
N GLY A 184 39.96 -17.14 6.14
CA GLY A 184 40.92 -16.28 5.44
C GLY A 184 40.31 -15.27 4.45
N GLU A 185 38.98 -15.19 4.32
CA GLU A 185 38.34 -14.08 3.60
C GLU A 185 38.34 -12.80 4.46
N LYS A 186 38.66 -11.65 3.84
CA LYS A 186 38.65 -10.34 4.52
C LYS A 186 37.26 -9.90 5.00
N ILE A 187 36.20 -10.41 4.36
CA ILE A 187 34.81 -10.07 4.61
C ILE A 187 34.03 -11.35 4.91
N SER A 188 33.25 -11.33 5.99
CA SER A 188 32.26 -12.37 6.23
C SER A 188 30.84 -11.88 5.92
N VAL A 189 30.10 -12.67 5.14
CA VAL A 189 28.68 -12.46 4.84
C VAL A 189 27.86 -13.46 5.65
N ILE A 190 26.89 -12.95 6.40
CA ILE A 190 26.00 -13.70 7.29
C ILE A 190 24.57 -13.57 6.73
N PRO A 191 24.06 -14.58 6.00
CA PRO A 191 22.67 -14.59 5.56
C PRO A 191 21.73 -14.93 6.72
N VAL A 192 20.62 -14.19 6.83
CA VAL A 192 19.50 -14.45 7.72
C VAL A 192 18.30 -14.79 6.83
N VAL A 193 17.85 -16.04 6.89
CA VAL A 193 16.83 -16.61 5.99
C VAL A 193 15.56 -16.94 6.77
N GLY A 194 14.40 -16.81 6.13
CA GLY A 194 13.12 -17.19 6.71
C GLY A 194 11.94 -16.55 5.99
N MET A 195 10.74 -17.03 6.28
CA MET A 195 9.51 -16.62 5.59
C MET A 195 9.25 -15.10 5.70
N GLY A 196 8.44 -14.54 4.79
CA GLY A 196 7.98 -13.16 4.93
C GLY A 196 7.21 -12.95 6.25
N GLY A 197 7.43 -11.83 6.93
CA GLY A 197 6.78 -11.52 8.22
C GLY A 197 7.32 -12.27 9.46
N ILE A 198 8.34 -13.12 9.32
CA ILE A 198 8.97 -13.89 10.43
C ILE A 198 9.82 -13.04 11.39
N GLY A 199 10.21 -11.82 10.98
CA GLY A 199 10.98 -10.87 11.81
C GLY A 199 12.47 -10.69 11.46
N LYS A 200 12.95 -11.14 10.30
CA LYS A 200 14.39 -11.04 9.89
C LYS A 200 14.96 -9.63 10.04
N THR A 201 14.30 -8.64 9.44
CA THR A 201 14.65 -7.21 9.52
C THR A 201 14.73 -6.73 10.95
N THR A 202 13.77 -7.12 11.81
CA THR A 202 13.76 -6.79 13.24
C THR A 202 14.93 -7.43 14.01
N LEU A 203 15.26 -8.68 13.71
CA LEU A 203 16.44 -9.35 14.28
C LEU A 203 17.74 -8.68 13.86
N ALA A 204 17.89 -8.35 12.57
CA ALA A 204 19.04 -7.63 12.05
C ALA A 204 19.13 -6.21 12.67
N GLN A 205 18.01 -5.52 12.92
CA GLN A 205 17.97 -4.24 13.64
C GLN A 205 18.48 -4.41 15.09
N LEU A 206 17.99 -5.41 15.83
CA LEU A 206 18.44 -5.70 17.20
C LEU A 206 19.95 -6.02 17.28
N ALA A 207 20.49 -6.78 16.33
CA ALA A 207 21.92 -7.08 16.28
C ALA A 207 22.75 -5.87 15.84
N TYR A 208 22.27 -5.10 14.86
CA TYR A 208 22.93 -3.87 14.41
C TYR A 208 23.01 -2.83 15.52
N ASP A 209 21.98 -2.68 16.35
CA ASP A 209 21.95 -1.72 17.46
C ASP A 209 22.54 -2.22 18.78
N ASP A 210 23.14 -3.42 18.83
CA ASP A 210 23.83 -3.91 20.02
C ASP A 210 25.11 -3.11 20.35
N ASP A 211 25.35 -2.84 21.63
CA ASP A 211 26.49 -2.02 22.08
C ASP A 211 27.84 -2.69 21.80
N LYS A 212 27.93 -4.03 21.86
CA LYS A 212 29.17 -4.75 21.52
C LYS A 212 29.47 -4.62 20.04
N VAL A 213 28.44 -4.66 19.19
CA VAL A 213 28.54 -4.48 17.74
C VAL A 213 28.91 -3.03 17.41
N LYS A 214 28.27 -2.04 18.04
CA LYS A 214 28.60 -0.60 17.89
C LYS A 214 30.06 -0.28 18.22
N GLN A 215 30.68 -1.00 19.16
CA GLN A 215 32.09 -0.81 19.54
C GLN A 215 33.09 -1.55 18.63
N ARG A 216 32.65 -2.50 17.79
CA ARG A 216 33.54 -3.35 16.96
C ARG A 216 33.77 -2.82 15.54
N PHE A 217 32.92 -1.92 15.03
CA PHE A 217 32.93 -1.45 13.64
C PHE A 217 33.04 0.07 13.55
N ASP A 218 34.02 0.56 12.78
CA ASP A 218 34.27 2.00 12.54
C ASP A 218 33.16 2.64 11.69
N LEU A 219 32.63 1.86 10.73
CA LEU A 219 31.62 2.28 9.77
C LEU A 219 30.43 1.34 9.81
N LYS A 220 29.22 1.90 9.71
CA LYS A 220 27.99 1.12 9.65
C LYS A 220 27.05 1.69 8.60
N ALA A 221 26.40 0.81 7.83
CA ALA A 221 25.36 1.19 6.86
C ALA A 221 24.19 0.21 6.88
N TRP A 222 22.99 0.72 6.59
CA TRP A 222 21.79 -0.07 6.41
C TRP A 222 21.17 0.28 5.06
N VAL A 223 20.92 -0.71 4.21
CA VAL A 223 20.35 -0.51 2.88
C VAL A 223 19.26 -1.54 2.61
N CYS A 224 18.04 -1.07 2.35
CA CYS A 224 16.96 -1.91 1.82
C CYS A 224 17.17 -2.13 0.32
N VAL A 225 17.14 -3.39 -0.11
CA VAL A 225 17.36 -3.80 -1.50
C VAL A 225 16.00 -4.08 -2.14
N SER A 226 15.73 -3.51 -3.31
CA SER A 226 14.50 -3.76 -4.06
C SER A 226 14.56 -5.11 -4.78
N GLU A 227 13.39 -5.66 -5.17
CA GLU A 227 13.29 -6.91 -5.95
C GLU A 227 14.26 -6.94 -7.16
N GLU A 228 14.33 -5.82 -7.90
CA GLU A 228 15.45 -5.55 -8.82
C GLU A 228 16.67 -4.97 -8.06
N LEU A 229 17.79 -5.69 -8.11
CA LEU A 229 19.09 -5.28 -7.54
C LEU A 229 19.76 -4.21 -8.42
N ASP A 230 19.38 -2.95 -8.21
CA ASP A 230 20.08 -1.79 -8.76
C ASP A 230 21.42 -1.58 -8.02
N VAL A 231 22.50 -2.18 -8.54
CA VAL A 231 23.86 -2.10 -7.98
C VAL A 231 24.31 -0.64 -7.78
N LEU A 232 23.92 0.28 -8.68
CA LEU A 232 24.23 1.70 -8.56
C LEU A 232 23.51 2.33 -7.35
N LYS A 233 22.20 2.09 -7.21
CA LYS A 233 21.40 2.57 -6.07
C LYS A 233 21.92 2.01 -4.74
N VAL A 234 22.24 0.71 -4.67
CA VAL A 234 22.74 0.08 -3.44
C VAL A 234 24.13 0.64 -3.07
N THR A 235 25.10 0.60 -3.99
CA THR A 235 26.46 1.14 -3.76
C THR A 235 26.41 2.60 -3.31
N LYS A 236 25.57 3.42 -3.96
CA LYS A 236 25.35 4.82 -3.59
C LYS A 236 24.79 4.98 -2.19
N THR A 237 23.78 4.19 -1.81
CA THR A 237 23.15 4.30 -0.49
C THR A 237 24.13 3.90 0.62
N VAL A 238 24.99 2.89 0.38
CA VAL A 238 26.09 2.57 1.29
C VAL A 238 27.07 3.74 1.40
N LEU A 239 27.52 4.32 0.28
CA LEU A 239 28.44 5.45 0.26
C LEU A 239 27.89 6.66 1.04
N GLU A 240 26.62 7.02 0.80
CA GLU A 240 25.93 8.12 1.51
C GLU A 240 25.83 7.83 3.02
N ALA A 241 25.59 6.58 3.42
CA ALA A 241 25.53 6.19 4.83
C ALA A 241 26.90 6.23 5.53
N VAL A 242 27.97 5.71 4.91
CA VAL A 242 29.31 5.65 5.55
C VAL A 242 30.06 6.99 5.54
N THR A 243 29.75 7.89 4.61
CA THR A 243 30.35 9.23 4.53
C THR A 243 29.51 10.31 5.20
N ASN A 244 28.21 10.06 5.42
CA ASN A 244 27.21 11.06 5.83
C ASN A 244 27.10 12.26 4.85
N CYS A 245 27.51 12.05 3.59
CA CYS A 245 27.44 13.00 2.49
C CYS A 245 26.41 12.57 1.45
N ARG A 246 25.96 13.48 0.58
CA ARG A 246 25.08 13.17 -0.55
C ARG A 246 25.82 13.30 -1.87
N PHE A 247 25.55 12.39 -2.80
CA PHE A 247 26.17 12.39 -4.13
C PHE A 247 25.07 12.54 -5.19
N ASP A 248 25.28 13.31 -6.26
CA ASP A 248 24.30 13.44 -7.36
C ASP A 248 24.76 12.78 -8.68
N THR A 249 25.94 12.16 -8.66
CA THR A 249 26.41 11.37 -9.81
C THR A 249 25.55 10.12 -10.03
N LYS A 250 25.59 9.64 -11.28
CA LYS A 250 24.98 8.39 -11.76
C LYS A 250 26.03 7.45 -12.38
N ASP A 251 27.30 7.82 -12.30
CA ASP A 251 28.41 7.02 -12.78
C ASP A 251 28.76 5.97 -11.72
N LEU A 252 28.56 4.69 -12.05
CA LEU A 252 28.85 3.58 -11.14
C LEU A 252 30.34 3.49 -10.79
N ASN A 253 31.23 3.80 -11.73
CA ASN A 253 32.68 3.71 -11.52
C ASN A 253 33.13 4.75 -10.50
N VAL A 254 32.63 5.98 -10.59
CA VAL A 254 32.91 7.03 -9.59
C VAL A 254 32.42 6.61 -8.20
N ILE A 255 31.17 6.15 -8.08
CA ILE A 255 30.61 5.75 -6.78
C ILE A 255 31.34 4.53 -6.19
N GLN A 256 31.78 3.57 -7.01
CA GLN A 256 32.55 2.42 -6.52
C GLN A 256 33.96 2.81 -6.07
N LEU A 257 34.63 3.75 -6.76
CA LEU A 257 35.94 4.27 -6.34
C LEU A 257 35.84 5.11 -5.06
N ASP A 258 34.86 6.01 -4.96
CA ASP A 258 34.61 6.82 -3.75
C ASP A 258 34.28 5.93 -2.53
N LEU A 259 33.51 4.85 -2.75
CA LEU A 259 33.20 3.87 -1.71
C LEU A 259 34.42 3.04 -1.33
N GLN A 260 35.19 2.57 -2.30
CA GLN A 260 36.46 1.88 -2.06
C GLN A 260 37.38 2.75 -1.18
N GLU A 261 37.63 4.01 -1.55
CA GLU A 261 38.47 4.93 -0.77
C GLU A 261 37.92 5.15 0.64
N SER A 262 36.59 5.28 0.78
CA SER A 262 35.93 5.45 2.08
C SER A 262 36.11 4.26 3.02
N LEU A 263 36.24 3.05 2.50
CA LEU A 263 36.35 1.79 3.27
C LEU A 263 37.79 1.33 3.54
N ILE A 264 38.80 1.83 2.79
CA ILE A 264 40.20 1.40 2.94
C ILE A 264 40.66 1.48 4.40
N GLY A 265 41.10 0.33 4.93
CA GLY A 265 41.69 0.23 6.27
C GLY A 265 40.70 0.36 7.44
N LYS A 266 39.39 0.43 7.20
CA LYS A 266 38.34 0.51 8.24
C LYS A 266 37.54 -0.78 8.34
N LYS A 267 37.10 -1.14 9.55
CA LYS A 267 36.25 -2.29 9.81
C LYS A 267 34.79 -1.87 9.71
N PHE A 268 34.03 -2.43 8.77
CA PHE A 268 32.65 -2.01 8.52
C PHE A 268 31.62 -3.11 8.83
N LEU A 269 30.39 -2.68 9.14
CA LEU A 269 29.18 -3.51 9.16
C LEU A 269 28.14 -2.94 8.19
N ILE A 270 27.80 -3.69 7.14
CA ILE A 270 26.75 -3.32 6.18
C ILE A 270 25.58 -4.29 6.33
N VAL A 271 24.35 -3.78 6.38
CA VAL A 271 23.14 -4.60 6.29
C VAL A 271 22.49 -4.39 4.94
N LEU A 272 22.28 -5.48 4.21
CA LEU A 272 21.50 -5.58 2.98
C LEU A 272 20.18 -6.27 3.33
N ASP A 273 19.12 -5.46 3.48
CA ASP A 273 17.79 -5.88 3.94
C ASP A 273 16.89 -6.25 2.74
N ASP A 274 16.12 -7.33 2.92
CA ASP A 274 15.30 -8.07 1.93
C ASP A 274 15.88 -8.23 0.50
N VAL A 275 17.00 -8.96 0.36
CA VAL A 275 17.61 -9.24 -0.96
C VAL A 275 16.88 -10.36 -1.69
N TRP A 276 16.46 -10.12 -2.93
CA TRP A 276 15.72 -11.08 -3.77
C TRP A 276 16.51 -11.63 -4.98
N ASN A 277 17.60 -10.98 -5.37
CA ASN A 277 18.22 -11.20 -6.67
C ASN A 277 19.20 -12.39 -6.68
N GLU A 278 18.97 -13.37 -7.55
CA GLU A 278 19.83 -14.56 -7.74
C GLU A 278 20.97 -14.37 -8.74
N SER A 279 21.27 -13.13 -9.20
CA SER A 279 22.38 -12.91 -10.15
C SER A 279 23.73 -12.88 -9.45
N TYR A 280 24.54 -13.91 -9.72
CA TYR A 280 25.93 -13.97 -9.26
C TYR A 280 26.74 -12.76 -9.74
N ASP A 281 26.57 -12.35 -11.00
CA ASP A 281 27.29 -11.21 -11.58
C ASP A 281 26.98 -9.91 -10.83
N HIS A 282 25.70 -9.61 -10.57
CA HIS A 282 25.33 -8.39 -9.82
C HIS A 282 25.91 -8.39 -8.41
N TRP A 283 25.91 -9.55 -7.73
CA TRP A 283 26.55 -9.68 -6.42
C TRP A 283 28.06 -9.46 -6.50
N GLU A 284 28.76 -10.10 -7.44
CA GLU A 284 30.20 -9.95 -7.63
C GLU A 284 30.58 -8.49 -7.97
N PHE A 285 29.80 -7.81 -8.81
CA PHE A 285 29.98 -6.37 -9.07
C PHE A 285 29.76 -5.50 -7.83
N LEU A 286 28.81 -5.85 -6.96
CA LEU A 286 28.55 -5.15 -5.70
C LEU A 286 29.62 -5.44 -4.63
N LYS A 287 30.18 -6.66 -4.57
CA LYS A 287 31.18 -7.11 -3.59
C LYS A 287 32.54 -6.40 -3.76
N ARG A 288 32.90 -5.99 -4.99
CA ARG A 288 34.20 -5.37 -5.34
C ARG A 288 34.70 -4.26 -4.40
N PRO A 289 33.99 -3.15 -4.17
CA PRO A 289 34.47 -2.07 -3.28
C PRO A 289 34.65 -2.52 -1.83
N PHE A 290 33.88 -3.51 -1.37
CA PHE A 290 33.96 -4.03 0.00
C PHE A 290 35.28 -4.79 0.27
N ASN A 291 35.90 -5.38 -0.75
CA ASN A 291 37.15 -6.17 -0.63
C ASN A 291 38.38 -5.36 -0.17
N TYR A 292 38.25 -4.03 -0.09
CA TYR A 292 39.28 -3.09 0.38
C TYR A 292 39.16 -2.72 1.87
N GLY A 293 38.12 -3.20 2.56
CA GLY A 293 37.96 -3.02 4.01
C GLY A 293 39.04 -3.72 4.85
N ALA A 294 39.07 -3.36 6.14
CA ALA A 294 39.88 -4.07 7.12
C ALA A 294 39.31 -5.48 7.42
N GLU A 295 40.19 -6.36 7.90
CA GLU A 295 39.87 -7.75 8.19
C GLU A 295 38.79 -7.92 9.28
N GLY A 296 37.89 -8.87 9.03
CA GLY A 296 36.71 -9.12 9.87
C GLY A 296 35.59 -8.09 9.68
N SER A 297 35.61 -7.30 8.60
CA SER A 297 34.42 -6.54 8.18
C SER A 297 33.27 -7.50 7.85
N LYS A 298 32.04 -7.12 8.19
CA LYS A 298 30.88 -8.01 8.11
C LYS A 298 29.77 -7.43 7.22
N ILE A 299 29.04 -8.31 6.54
CA ILE A 299 27.81 -7.98 5.82
C ILE A 299 26.70 -8.90 6.33
N ILE A 300 25.60 -8.33 6.82
CA ILE A 300 24.37 -9.08 7.07
C ILE A 300 23.51 -8.99 5.81
N VAL A 301 23.02 -10.13 5.34
CA VAL A 301 22.02 -10.20 4.26
C VAL A 301 20.74 -10.77 4.85
N THR A 302 19.61 -10.09 4.77
CA THR A 302 18.33 -10.75 5.06
C THR A 302 17.64 -11.14 3.75
N THR A 303 17.06 -12.33 3.67
CA THR A 303 16.33 -12.77 2.47
C THR A 303 15.23 -13.78 2.81
N ARG A 304 14.25 -13.91 1.93
CA ARG A 304 13.24 -14.97 1.96
C ARG A 304 13.64 -16.19 1.13
N ASN A 305 14.70 -16.08 0.33
CA ASN A 305 15.10 -17.06 -0.67
C ASN A 305 16.42 -17.74 -0.29
N GLU A 306 16.36 -19.05 -0.11
CA GLU A 306 17.50 -19.91 0.20
C GLU A 306 18.61 -19.83 -0.86
N ASN A 307 18.25 -19.72 -2.14
CA ASN A 307 19.23 -19.61 -3.24
C ASN A 307 20.06 -18.33 -3.14
N VAL A 308 19.44 -17.21 -2.77
CA VAL A 308 20.13 -15.92 -2.58
C VAL A 308 21.11 -16.02 -1.41
N ALA A 309 20.71 -16.69 -0.32
CA ALA A 309 21.59 -16.94 0.81
C ALA A 309 22.78 -17.84 0.42
N LEU A 310 22.53 -18.96 -0.26
CA LEU A 310 23.55 -19.89 -0.74
C LEU A 310 24.53 -19.25 -1.74
N LEU A 311 24.08 -18.24 -2.51
CA LEU A 311 24.89 -17.48 -3.48
C LEU A 311 25.76 -16.41 -2.80
N MET A 312 25.25 -15.75 -1.75
CA MET A 312 25.93 -14.64 -1.09
C MET A 312 26.75 -15.06 0.13
N GLN A 313 26.50 -16.25 0.70
CA GLN A 313 27.15 -16.72 1.93
C GLN A 313 28.68 -16.76 1.82
N THR A 314 29.35 -16.37 2.91
CA THR A 314 30.74 -16.80 3.21
C THR A 314 30.86 -17.38 4.63
N ARG A 315 29.72 -17.53 5.32
CA ARG A 315 29.53 -18.22 6.61
C ARG A 315 28.21 -18.99 6.61
N LEU A 316 27.97 -19.75 7.68
CA LEU A 316 26.71 -20.42 7.97
C LEU A 316 25.49 -19.49 7.78
N ILE A 317 24.49 -19.99 7.07
CA ILE A 317 23.17 -19.38 6.95
C ILE A 317 22.46 -19.48 8.31
N TYR A 318 21.92 -18.36 8.79
CA TYR A 318 21.08 -18.32 9.98
C TYR A 318 19.60 -18.41 9.58
N HIS A 319 19.01 -19.59 9.76
CA HIS A 319 17.57 -19.78 9.55
C HIS A 319 16.81 -19.24 10.76
N LEU A 320 15.97 -18.22 10.54
CA LEU A 320 15.15 -17.62 11.59
C LEU A 320 13.84 -18.40 11.74
N GLU A 321 13.73 -19.08 12.87
CA GLU A 321 12.57 -19.91 13.21
C GLU A 321 11.34 -19.10 13.62
N HIS A 322 10.20 -19.78 13.69
CA HIS A 322 8.93 -19.22 14.20
C HIS A 322 9.04 -18.88 15.70
N LEU A 323 8.27 -17.90 16.17
CA LEU A 323 8.14 -17.66 17.61
C LEU A 323 7.45 -18.86 18.28
N SER A 324 7.79 -19.10 19.54
CA SER A 324 7.01 -20.01 20.40
C SER A 324 5.56 -19.52 20.51
N GLU A 325 4.63 -20.41 20.86
CA GLU A 325 3.22 -20.02 21.03
C GLU A 325 3.06 -18.95 22.11
N ASP A 326 3.83 -19.02 23.20
CA ASP A 326 3.78 -18.05 24.30
C ASP A 326 4.45 -16.70 23.97
N ASP A 327 5.51 -16.68 23.17
CA ASP A 327 6.10 -15.42 22.67
C ASP A 327 5.18 -14.75 21.63
N CYS A 328 4.59 -15.57 20.75
CA CYS A 328 3.60 -15.13 19.76
C CYS A 328 2.34 -14.59 20.46
N TRP A 329 1.89 -15.24 21.54
CA TRP A 329 0.81 -14.79 22.41
C TRP A 329 1.15 -13.47 23.08
N SER A 330 2.33 -13.37 23.70
CA SER A 330 2.79 -12.17 24.40
C SER A 330 2.86 -10.97 23.45
N LEU A 331 3.35 -11.15 22.22
CA LEU A 331 3.36 -10.12 21.18
C LEU A 331 1.93 -9.72 20.74
N PHE A 332 1.06 -10.70 20.44
CA PHE A 332 -0.33 -10.45 20.08
C PHE A 332 -1.07 -9.68 21.19
N ALA A 333 -0.93 -10.13 22.43
CA ALA A 333 -1.64 -9.60 23.58
C ALA A 333 -1.14 -8.19 23.96
N LYS A 334 0.16 -7.91 23.79
CA LYS A 334 0.72 -6.55 23.86
C LYS A 334 0.04 -5.60 22.87
N HIS A 335 -0.22 -6.04 21.65
CA HIS A 335 -0.90 -5.23 20.63
C HIS A 335 -2.42 -5.11 20.85
N ALA A 336 -3.10 -6.17 21.28
CA ALA A 336 -4.55 -6.15 21.54
C ALA A 336 -4.94 -5.36 22.80
N PHE A 337 -4.26 -5.60 23.91
CA PHE A 337 -4.70 -5.12 25.23
C PHE A 337 -3.98 -3.86 25.74
N CYS A 338 -2.92 -3.41 25.07
CA CYS A 338 -2.24 -2.14 25.37
C CYS A 338 -1.82 -1.98 26.85
N LEU A 339 -1.12 -2.98 27.40
CA LEU A 339 -0.63 -3.00 28.79
C LEU A 339 -1.73 -3.05 29.88
N LYS A 340 -2.98 -3.38 29.53
CA LYS A 340 -4.02 -3.71 30.52
C LYS A 340 -3.78 -5.10 31.10
N ASP A 341 -4.11 -5.27 32.38
CA ASP A 341 -3.98 -6.52 33.11
C ASP A 341 -4.84 -7.64 32.47
N PHE A 342 -4.20 -8.76 32.10
CA PHE A 342 -4.83 -9.89 31.42
C PHE A 342 -5.94 -10.53 32.26
N ASN A 343 -5.81 -10.48 33.59
CA ASN A 343 -6.78 -11.03 34.54
C ASN A 343 -8.18 -10.39 34.44
N ALA A 344 -8.32 -9.24 33.76
CA ALA A 344 -9.60 -8.57 33.56
C ALA A 344 -10.47 -9.20 32.45
N TYR A 345 -9.93 -10.06 31.58
CA TYR A 345 -10.65 -10.60 30.41
C TYR A 345 -10.32 -12.07 30.09
N PRO A 346 -10.57 -13.04 31.00
CA PRO A 346 -10.19 -14.45 30.82
C PRO A 346 -10.79 -15.09 29.55
N ASP A 347 -12.04 -14.77 29.20
CA ASP A 347 -12.69 -15.30 27.99
C ASP A 347 -12.00 -14.82 26.69
N LEU A 348 -11.49 -13.58 26.68
CA LEU A 348 -10.76 -13.04 25.53
C LEU A 348 -9.33 -13.61 25.44
N GLU A 349 -8.71 -13.97 26.56
CA GLU A 349 -7.43 -14.71 26.54
C GLU A 349 -7.60 -16.08 25.88
N ILE A 350 -8.64 -16.85 26.24
CA ILE A 350 -8.89 -18.17 25.66
C ILE A 350 -9.07 -18.07 24.13
N ILE A 351 -9.94 -17.16 23.66
CA ILE A 351 -10.18 -16.96 22.22
C ILE A 351 -8.92 -16.42 21.53
N GLY A 352 -8.18 -15.52 22.19
CA GLY A 352 -6.95 -14.94 21.69
C GLY A 352 -5.83 -15.95 21.48
N ARG A 353 -5.65 -16.91 22.41
CA ARG A 353 -4.68 -18.00 22.26
C ARG A 353 -5.04 -18.91 21.08
N GLU A 354 -6.32 -19.20 20.86
CA GLU A 354 -6.77 -19.94 19.67
C GLU A 354 -6.54 -19.15 18.36
N ILE A 355 -6.67 -17.82 18.36
CA ILE A 355 -6.28 -16.98 17.22
C ILE A 355 -4.76 -17.03 16.99
N VAL A 356 -3.95 -17.00 18.05
CA VAL A 356 -2.49 -17.07 17.97
C VAL A 356 -1.98 -18.42 17.47
N LYS A 357 -2.63 -19.53 17.84
CA LYS A 357 -2.38 -20.85 17.23
C LYS A 357 -2.56 -20.80 15.71
N LYS A 358 -3.61 -20.12 15.22
CA LYS A 358 -3.83 -19.90 13.78
C LYS A 358 -2.82 -18.93 13.13
N CYS A 359 -2.15 -18.07 13.90
CA CYS A 359 -1.03 -17.25 13.42
C CYS A 359 0.26 -18.06 13.18
N GLY A 360 0.37 -19.28 13.71
CA GLY A 360 1.48 -20.20 13.45
C GLY A 360 2.87 -19.65 13.82
N GLY A 361 2.98 -18.84 14.88
CA GLY A 361 4.26 -18.28 15.32
C GLY A 361 4.80 -17.12 14.47
N LEU A 362 4.04 -16.60 13.50
CA LEU A 362 4.45 -15.45 12.66
C LEU A 362 4.24 -14.11 13.39
N PRO A 363 5.30 -13.33 13.69
CA PRO A 363 5.17 -12.05 14.39
C PRO A 363 4.27 -11.04 13.68
N LEU A 364 4.36 -10.94 12.35
CA LEU A 364 3.53 -10.03 11.57
C LEU A 364 2.02 -10.39 11.68
N ALA A 365 1.68 -11.68 11.64
CA ALA A 365 0.29 -12.13 11.80
C ALA A 365 -0.26 -11.80 13.19
N ALA A 366 0.51 -12.12 14.24
CA ALA A 366 0.19 -11.82 15.62
C ALA A 366 0.00 -10.30 15.87
N LYS A 367 0.96 -9.48 15.40
CA LYS A 367 0.90 -8.02 15.50
C LYS A 367 -0.28 -7.42 14.73
N THR A 368 -0.55 -7.90 13.51
CA THR A 368 -1.66 -7.38 12.71
C THR A 368 -3.03 -7.74 13.30
N LEU A 369 -3.24 -8.98 13.78
CA LEU A 369 -4.53 -9.36 14.40
C LEU A 369 -4.70 -8.80 15.82
N GLY A 370 -3.62 -8.68 16.60
CA GLY A 370 -3.66 -7.94 17.86
C GLY A 370 -4.01 -6.47 17.62
N GLY A 371 -3.44 -5.85 16.57
CA GLY A 371 -3.78 -4.49 16.14
C GLY A 371 -5.23 -4.34 15.66
N LEU A 372 -5.81 -5.35 14.99
CA LEU A 372 -7.23 -5.38 14.61
C LEU A 372 -8.16 -5.45 15.82
N LEU A 373 -7.81 -6.29 16.80
CA LEU A 373 -8.58 -6.52 18.03
C LEU A 373 -8.30 -5.48 19.12
N ARG A 374 -7.49 -4.48 18.80
CA ARG A 374 -7.05 -3.45 19.73
C ARG A 374 -8.23 -2.69 20.32
N SER A 375 -8.30 -2.65 21.65
CA SER A 375 -9.40 -2.04 22.40
C SER A 375 -10.80 -2.65 22.14
N LYS A 376 -10.89 -3.83 21.52
CA LYS A 376 -12.15 -4.58 21.38
C LYS A 376 -12.33 -5.51 22.58
N SER A 377 -13.43 -5.31 23.31
CA SER A 377 -13.77 -6.09 24.52
C SER A 377 -14.98 -7.02 24.32
N ASP A 378 -15.55 -7.06 23.11
CA ASP A 378 -16.70 -7.91 22.79
C ASP A 378 -16.24 -9.32 22.38
N VAL A 379 -16.66 -10.32 23.15
CA VAL A 379 -16.36 -11.74 22.94
C VAL A 379 -16.83 -12.24 21.56
N GLU A 380 -17.91 -11.68 21.02
CA GLU A 380 -18.42 -12.09 19.70
C GLU A 380 -17.58 -11.53 18.55
N GLU A 381 -16.99 -10.34 18.69
CA GLU A 381 -16.04 -9.80 17.70
C GLU A 381 -14.75 -10.64 17.62
N TRP A 382 -14.29 -11.15 18.77
CA TRP A 382 -13.13 -12.07 18.81
C TRP A 382 -13.49 -13.44 18.20
N ASN A 383 -14.68 -13.97 18.53
CA ASN A 383 -15.18 -15.21 17.95
C ASN A 383 -15.39 -15.13 16.43
N SER A 384 -15.86 -14.01 15.88
CA SER A 384 -16.06 -13.84 14.43
C SER A 384 -14.73 -13.80 13.66
N ILE A 385 -13.64 -13.34 14.29
CA ILE A 385 -12.28 -13.43 13.76
C ILE A 385 -11.74 -14.87 13.87
N LEU A 386 -11.90 -15.53 15.01
CA LEU A 386 -11.43 -16.92 15.20
C LEU A 386 -12.12 -17.90 14.24
N LYS A 387 -13.44 -17.77 14.07
CA LYS A 387 -14.30 -18.62 13.22
C LYS A 387 -14.39 -18.14 11.77
N SER A 388 -13.56 -17.17 11.37
CA SER A 388 -13.59 -16.61 10.02
C SER A 388 -13.23 -17.64 8.95
N ASP A 389 -14.10 -17.81 7.96
CA ASP A 389 -13.88 -18.56 6.71
C ASP A 389 -12.54 -18.24 6.00
N ILE A 390 -11.99 -17.05 6.26
CA ILE A 390 -10.75 -16.56 5.62
C ILE A 390 -9.54 -17.40 6.06
N TRP A 391 -9.59 -18.08 7.21
CA TRP A 391 -8.56 -19.01 7.67
C TRP A 391 -8.41 -20.24 6.77
N ASP A 392 -9.52 -20.78 6.28
CA ASP A 392 -9.57 -22.05 5.54
C ASP A 392 -9.47 -21.84 4.02
N LEU A 393 -9.02 -20.66 3.59
CA LEU A 393 -8.76 -20.37 2.17
C LEU A 393 -7.53 -21.15 1.67
N PRO A 394 -7.50 -21.54 0.38
CA PRO A 394 -6.35 -22.21 -0.20
C PRO A 394 -5.08 -21.37 -0.04
N LYS A 395 -3.95 -22.06 0.21
CA LYS A 395 -2.64 -21.42 0.38
C LYS A 395 -2.34 -20.52 -0.80
N SER A 396 -2.00 -19.28 -0.49
CA SER A 396 -1.53 -18.24 -1.41
C SER A 396 -0.41 -17.47 -0.73
N ASP A 397 0.36 -16.71 -1.50
CA ASP A 397 1.50 -15.94 -0.99
C ASP A 397 1.08 -14.87 0.04
N ILE A 398 -0.18 -14.47 0.03
CA ILE A 398 -0.78 -13.58 1.03
C ILE A 398 -1.17 -14.36 2.29
N ILE A 399 -0.59 -13.97 3.44
CA ILE A 399 -0.91 -14.51 4.76
C ILE A 399 -2.41 -14.31 5.10
N PRO A 400 -3.16 -15.36 5.50
CA PRO A 400 -4.59 -15.26 5.87
C PRO A 400 -4.90 -14.19 6.93
N ALA A 401 -4.02 -14.03 7.94
CA ALA A 401 -4.15 -12.98 8.96
C ALA A 401 -4.17 -11.55 8.37
N LEU A 402 -3.39 -11.28 7.31
CA LEU A 402 -3.42 -9.99 6.62
C LEU A 402 -4.75 -9.80 5.86
N ARG A 403 -5.26 -10.85 5.20
CA ARG A 403 -6.59 -10.83 4.54
C ARG A 403 -7.71 -10.55 5.53
N ILE A 404 -7.67 -11.16 6.73
CA ILE A 404 -8.63 -10.89 7.80
C ILE A 404 -8.57 -9.43 8.23
N SER A 405 -7.38 -8.89 8.47
CA SER A 405 -7.22 -7.48 8.83
C SER A 405 -7.73 -6.52 7.76
N TYR A 406 -7.49 -6.83 6.47
CA TYR A 406 -8.06 -6.08 5.37
C TYR A 406 -9.58 -6.18 5.33
N HIS A 407 -10.15 -7.38 5.47
CA HIS A 407 -11.60 -7.58 5.43
C HIS A 407 -12.31 -6.69 6.45
N TYR A 408 -11.80 -6.61 7.68
CA TYR A 408 -12.33 -5.76 8.75
C TYR A 408 -11.86 -4.28 8.73
N LEU A 409 -11.25 -3.80 7.63
CA LEU A 409 -11.05 -2.36 7.42
C LEU A 409 -12.38 -1.65 7.07
N PRO A 410 -12.58 -0.40 7.53
CA PRO A 410 -13.66 0.46 7.03
C PRO A 410 -13.57 0.69 5.51
N PRO A 411 -14.70 0.77 4.77
CA PRO A 411 -14.75 1.01 3.31
C PRO A 411 -13.79 2.09 2.79
N ASN A 412 -13.79 3.24 3.46
CA ASN A 412 -12.99 4.40 3.07
C ASN A 412 -11.48 4.14 3.20
N LEU A 413 -11.07 3.31 4.18
CA LEU A 413 -9.67 2.93 4.37
C LEU A 413 -9.24 1.87 3.37
N LYS A 414 -10.10 0.90 3.04
CA LYS A 414 -9.85 -0.05 1.95
C LYS A 414 -9.57 0.68 0.63
N ARG A 415 -10.37 1.70 0.28
CA ARG A 415 -10.15 2.53 -0.92
C ARG A 415 -8.81 3.28 -0.89
N CYS A 416 -8.43 3.84 0.27
CA CYS A 416 -7.15 4.52 0.44
C CYS A 416 -5.94 3.56 0.38
N PHE A 417 -6.09 2.37 0.99
CA PHE A 417 -5.11 1.29 1.02
C PHE A 417 -4.87 0.67 -0.36
N MET A 418 -5.95 0.29 -1.06
CA MET A 418 -5.92 -0.23 -2.43
C MET A 418 -5.17 0.70 -3.38
N TYR A 419 -5.38 2.01 -3.27
CA TYR A 419 -4.67 3.01 -4.08
C TYR A 419 -3.15 3.04 -3.83
N CYS A 420 -2.67 2.57 -2.69
CA CYS A 420 -1.23 2.52 -2.40
C CYS A 420 -0.49 1.39 -3.16
N SER A 421 -1.20 0.44 -3.79
CA SER A 421 -0.59 -0.56 -4.69
C SER A 421 0.14 0.05 -5.89
N ILE A 422 -0.19 1.30 -6.27
CA ILE A 422 0.51 2.00 -7.36
C ILE A 422 1.97 2.31 -7.02
N PHE A 423 2.35 2.33 -5.74
CA PHE A 423 3.76 2.52 -5.37
C PHE A 423 4.53 1.21 -5.56
N PRO A 424 5.81 1.22 -5.94
CA PRO A 424 6.61 0.01 -5.94
C PRO A 424 6.80 -0.50 -4.50
N LYS A 425 7.23 -1.75 -4.36
CA LYS A 425 7.68 -2.30 -3.08
C LYS A 425 8.82 -1.47 -2.49
N ASP A 426 8.90 -1.46 -1.15
CA ASP A 426 9.79 -0.62 -0.35
C ASP A 426 9.73 0.91 -0.62
N TYR A 427 8.68 1.41 -1.28
CA TYR A 427 8.58 2.84 -1.58
C TYR A 427 8.35 3.68 -0.31
N GLU A 428 9.34 4.50 0.04
CA GLU A 428 9.19 5.52 1.07
C GLU A 428 8.29 6.68 0.61
N PHE A 429 7.03 6.70 1.05
CA PHE A 429 6.11 7.82 0.87
C PHE A 429 6.07 8.76 2.08
N HIS A 430 5.97 10.06 1.83
CA HIS A 430 5.67 11.03 2.89
C HIS A 430 4.17 11.06 3.19
N GLU A 431 3.80 11.05 4.47
CA GLU A 431 2.41 11.14 4.96
C GLU A 431 1.61 12.23 4.23
N LYS A 432 2.12 13.47 4.25
CA LYS A 432 1.49 14.62 3.59
C LYS A 432 1.33 14.45 2.08
N HIS A 433 2.24 13.74 1.41
CA HIS A 433 2.13 13.50 -0.03
C HIS A 433 1.03 12.48 -0.31
N LEU A 434 0.94 11.40 0.47
CA LEU A 434 -0.11 10.40 0.31
C LEU A 434 -1.50 10.98 0.62
N ILE A 435 -1.61 11.80 1.68
CA ILE A 435 -2.83 12.55 1.99
C ILE A 435 -3.24 13.47 0.83
N LEU A 436 -2.30 14.21 0.23
CA LEU A 436 -2.61 15.06 -0.93
C LEU A 436 -3.10 14.26 -2.14
N LEU A 437 -2.65 13.02 -2.34
CA LEU A 437 -3.14 12.14 -3.40
C LEU A 437 -4.57 11.65 -3.10
N TRP A 438 -4.85 11.21 -1.87
CA TRP A 438 -6.22 10.85 -1.45
C TRP A 438 -7.18 12.04 -1.46
N MET A 439 -6.69 13.26 -1.20
CA MET A 439 -7.45 14.51 -1.38
C MET A 439 -7.76 14.77 -2.86
N ALA A 440 -6.78 14.61 -3.75
CA ALA A 440 -6.94 14.82 -5.18
C ALA A 440 -7.97 13.85 -5.80
N GLU A 441 -7.99 12.60 -5.33
CA GLU A 441 -8.97 11.59 -5.73
C GLU A 441 -10.31 11.67 -4.97
N ASN A 442 -10.47 12.64 -4.07
CA ASN A 442 -11.69 12.86 -3.27
C ASN A 442 -12.11 11.62 -2.45
N TYR A 443 -11.13 10.90 -1.88
CA TYR A 443 -11.36 9.72 -1.03
C TYR A 443 -11.68 10.08 0.42
N LEU A 444 -11.29 11.29 0.83
CA LEU A 444 -11.44 11.77 2.20
C LEU A 444 -12.84 12.37 2.38
N GLN A 445 -13.67 11.70 3.18
CA GLN A 445 -15.04 12.15 3.47
C GLN A 445 -15.04 13.03 4.73
N PRO A 446 -15.35 14.34 4.64
CA PRO A 446 -15.44 15.20 5.82
C PRO A 446 -16.55 14.74 6.76
N SER A 447 -16.28 14.80 8.05
CA SER A 447 -17.26 14.42 9.09
C SER A 447 -18.38 15.47 9.22
N LYS A 448 -19.44 15.18 9.97
CA LYS A 448 -20.48 16.17 10.32
C LYS A 448 -19.96 17.36 11.17
N ARG A 449 -18.74 17.27 11.71
CA ARG A 449 -18.02 18.39 12.31
C ARG A 449 -17.04 18.95 11.28
N GLU A 450 -16.87 20.27 11.27
CA GLU A 450 -16.04 21.06 10.33
C GLU A 450 -14.52 20.78 10.45
N LYS A 451 -14.10 19.53 10.22
CA LYS A 451 -12.71 19.13 10.10
C LYS A 451 -12.19 19.44 8.69
N ARG A 452 -10.92 19.81 8.57
CA ARG A 452 -10.28 19.99 7.26
C ARG A 452 -10.00 18.62 6.64
N LEU A 453 -9.86 18.56 5.32
CA LEU A 453 -9.62 17.29 4.63
C LEU A 453 -8.25 16.70 4.98
N GLU A 454 -7.26 17.54 5.26
CA GLU A 454 -5.93 17.14 5.74
C GLU A 454 -6.01 16.42 7.09
N ASP A 455 -6.88 16.88 8.00
CA ASP A 455 -7.08 16.27 9.32
C ASP A 455 -7.72 14.87 9.16
N VAL A 456 -8.74 14.76 8.28
CA VAL A 456 -9.38 13.48 7.93
C VAL A 456 -8.40 12.53 7.22
N GLY A 457 -7.49 13.06 6.39
CA GLY A 457 -6.45 12.29 5.74
C GLY A 457 -5.44 11.72 6.72
N SER A 458 -5.04 12.51 7.72
CA SER A 458 -4.16 12.07 8.79
C SER A 458 -4.84 10.98 9.65
N GLU A 459 -6.13 11.15 9.97
CA GLU A 459 -6.94 10.10 10.63
C GLU A 459 -6.91 8.77 9.84
N TYR A 460 -7.09 8.83 8.51
CA TYR A 460 -7.09 7.64 7.65
C TYR A 460 -5.71 6.99 7.55
N PHE A 461 -4.66 7.81 7.44
CA PHE A 461 -3.28 7.38 7.40
C PHE A 461 -2.88 6.64 8.68
N HIS A 462 -3.23 7.22 9.84
CA HIS A 462 -2.85 6.67 11.14
C HIS A 462 -3.66 5.42 11.53
N ASP A 463 -4.91 5.26 11.08
CA ASP A 463 -5.68 4.02 11.28
C ASP A 463 -5.01 2.85 10.52
N LEU A 464 -4.65 3.04 9.24
CA LEU A 464 -3.88 2.07 8.45
C LEU A 464 -2.50 1.76 9.09
N ALA A 465 -1.76 2.77 9.54
CA ALA A 465 -0.51 2.56 10.26
C ALA A 465 -0.69 1.81 11.59
N SER A 466 -1.74 2.10 12.37
CA SER A 466 -2.01 1.46 13.67
C SER A 466 -2.31 -0.04 13.54
N ARG A 467 -2.90 -0.46 12.41
CA ARG A 467 -3.15 -1.86 12.03
C ARG A 467 -1.95 -2.53 11.36
N SER A 468 -0.79 -1.86 11.37
CA SER A 468 0.47 -2.30 10.74
C SER A 468 0.43 -2.44 9.21
N PHE A 469 -0.50 -1.78 8.52
CA PHE A 469 -0.47 -1.70 7.05
C PHE A 469 0.62 -0.75 6.53
N PHE A 470 0.96 0.30 7.30
CA PHE A 470 2.09 1.18 7.03
C PHE A 470 3.07 1.15 8.20
N GLN A 471 4.36 1.25 7.90
CA GLN A 471 5.48 1.25 8.85
C GLN A 471 6.31 2.53 8.63
N GLN A 472 6.90 3.14 9.68
CA GLN A 472 7.64 4.39 9.50
C GLN A 472 9.12 4.10 9.22
N SER A 473 9.69 4.75 8.20
CA SER A 473 11.05 4.45 7.73
C SER A 473 12.13 4.95 8.68
N ASN A 474 11.91 6.05 9.41
CA ASN A 474 12.88 6.65 10.35
C ASN A 474 12.17 7.61 11.34
N ASN A 475 12.67 7.76 12.58
CA ASN A 475 12.16 8.72 13.59
C ASN A 475 12.26 10.19 13.17
N TYR A 476 13.35 10.56 12.49
CA TYR A 476 13.60 11.95 12.09
C TYR A 476 12.95 12.31 10.76
N SER A 477 12.41 11.32 10.03
CA SER A 477 11.76 11.52 8.74
C SER A 477 10.26 11.28 8.85
N ARG A 478 9.46 12.10 8.17
CA ARG A 478 8.00 11.89 8.02
C ARG A 478 7.72 10.94 6.86
N ARG A 479 8.45 9.83 6.76
CA ARG A 479 8.36 8.83 5.67
C ARG A 479 7.92 7.49 6.20
N PHE A 480 7.15 6.80 5.38
CA PHE A 480 6.55 5.52 5.67
C PHE A 480 6.69 4.60 4.47
N VAL A 481 6.69 3.29 4.75
CA VAL A 481 6.80 2.21 3.78
C VAL A 481 5.63 1.23 4.01
N MET A 482 5.24 0.51 2.97
CA MET A 482 4.35 -0.64 3.06
C MET A 482 5.19 -1.91 2.94
N HIS A 483 5.16 -2.78 3.95
CA HIS A 483 5.87 -4.07 3.91
C HIS A 483 5.33 -4.94 2.76
N ASP A 484 6.19 -5.67 2.04
CA ASP A 484 5.80 -6.37 0.79
C ASP A 484 4.54 -7.22 0.91
N LEU A 485 4.43 -8.11 1.89
CA LEU A 485 3.22 -8.94 2.06
C LEU A 485 1.91 -8.14 2.22
N VAL A 486 2.02 -6.89 2.68
CA VAL A 486 0.91 -5.94 2.74
C VAL A 486 0.71 -5.26 1.37
N HIS A 487 1.79 -5.01 0.62
CA HIS A 487 1.74 -4.55 -0.77
C HIS A 487 1.16 -5.60 -1.73
N ASP A 488 1.55 -6.87 -1.59
CA ASP A 488 0.98 -8.01 -2.32
C ASP A 488 -0.53 -8.11 -2.07
N LEU A 489 -0.97 -7.86 -0.84
CA LEU A 489 -2.39 -7.75 -0.49
C LEU A 489 -3.06 -6.51 -1.10
N ALA A 490 -2.41 -5.35 -1.09
CA ALA A 490 -2.93 -4.14 -1.74
C ALA A 490 -3.10 -4.33 -3.25
N THR A 491 -2.14 -4.99 -3.89
CA THR A 491 -2.10 -5.31 -5.32
C THR A 491 -3.16 -6.35 -5.68
N TYR A 492 -3.30 -7.42 -4.88
CA TYR A 492 -4.37 -8.41 -5.06
C TYR A 492 -5.77 -7.80 -4.94
N VAL A 493 -5.97 -6.88 -3.98
CA VAL A 493 -7.23 -6.14 -3.80
C VAL A 493 -7.48 -5.15 -4.95
N ALA A 494 -6.43 -4.51 -5.46
CA ALA A 494 -6.55 -3.53 -6.54
C ALA A 494 -6.77 -4.17 -7.92
N GLY A 495 -6.34 -5.42 -8.13
CA GLY A 495 -6.53 -6.15 -9.38
C GLY A 495 -6.01 -5.34 -10.58
N GLU A 496 -6.79 -5.29 -11.66
CA GLU A 496 -6.43 -4.51 -12.86
C GLU A 496 -6.62 -2.99 -12.71
N PHE A 497 -7.28 -2.51 -11.63
CA PHE A 497 -7.65 -1.11 -11.46
C PHE A 497 -6.47 -0.19 -11.09
N CYS A 498 -5.40 -0.75 -10.52
CA CYS A 498 -4.16 -0.04 -10.23
C CYS A 498 -2.99 -0.76 -10.92
N PHE A 499 -2.14 0.00 -11.63
CA PHE A 499 -0.96 -0.51 -12.32
C PHE A 499 0.29 0.27 -11.91
N MET A 500 1.45 -0.38 -11.94
CA MET A 500 2.73 0.22 -11.60
C MET A 500 3.72 -0.13 -12.71
N SER A 501 4.23 0.89 -13.40
CA SER A 501 5.00 0.73 -14.64
C SER A 501 6.50 0.94 -14.39
N GLU A 502 7.25 -0.16 -14.34
CA GLU A 502 8.70 -0.14 -14.07
C GLU A 502 9.57 0.04 -15.31
N GLY A 503 9.04 -0.22 -16.51
CA GLY A 503 9.85 -0.24 -17.74
C GLY A 503 9.08 -0.02 -19.04
N LYS A 504 9.36 -0.88 -20.02
CA LYS A 504 8.78 -0.79 -21.39
C LYS A 504 7.40 -1.44 -21.51
N ASP A 505 6.93 -2.12 -20.47
CA ASP A 505 5.73 -2.97 -20.51
C ASP A 505 4.43 -2.19 -20.30
N ALA A 506 4.19 -1.19 -21.16
CA ALA A 506 2.91 -0.51 -21.30
C ALA A 506 1.77 -1.45 -21.78
N GLN A 507 2.11 -2.66 -22.24
CA GLN A 507 1.19 -3.63 -22.84
C GLN A 507 0.25 -4.32 -21.82
N GLN A 508 0.51 -4.20 -20.51
CA GLN A 508 -0.34 -4.80 -19.46
C GLN A 508 -1.44 -3.86 -18.94
N VAL A 509 -1.49 -2.60 -19.39
CA VAL A 509 -2.55 -1.65 -19.01
C VAL A 509 -3.88 -2.07 -19.67
N THR A 510 -4.88 -2.42 -18.86
CA THR A 510 -6.20 -2.84 -19.37
C THR A 510 -7.16 -1.65 -19.44
N LYS A 511 -8.31 -1.83 -20.10
CA LYS A 511 -9.37 -0.80 -20.14
C LYS A 511 -9.97 -0.49 -18.76
N LYS A 512 -9.79 -1.38 -17.78
CA LYS A 512 -10.25 -1.21 -16.39
C LYS A 512 -9.23 -0.48 -15.52
N THR A 513 -7.97 -0.36 -15.94
CA THR A 513 -6.93 0.35 -15.19
C THR A 513 -7.30 1.81 -15.00
N ARG A 514 -7.47 2.23 -13.74
CA ARG A 514 -7.85 3.59 -13.35
C ARG A 514 -6.69 4.39 -12.81
N TYR A 515 -5.75 3.74 -12.15
CA TYR A 515 -4.59 4.41 -11.54
C TYR A 515 -3.30 3.80 -12.06
N MET A 516 -2.35 4.66 -12.43
CA MET A 516 -1.02 4.21 -12.84
C MET A 516 0.07 5.09 -12.25
N LEU A 517 1.07 4.49 -11.61
CA LEU A 517 2.32 5.17 -11.32
C LEU A 517 3.32 4.90 -12.45
N TYR A 518 3.88 5.97 -13.04
CA TYR A 518 4.93 5.84 -14.05
C TYR A 518 6.18 6.62 -13.66
N ASN A 519 7.33 6.09 -14.06
CA ASN A 519 8.64 6.69 -13.88
C ASN A 519 8.90 7.74 -14.98
N LYS A 520 9.12 9.01 -14.59
CA LYS A 520 9.31 10.15 -15.51
C LYS A 520 10.49 9.97 -16.49
N LYS A 521 11.41 9.03 -16.24
CA LYS A 521 12.53 8.71 -17.12
C LYS A 521 12.12 7.96 -18.41
N TYR A 522 10.97 7.28 -18.41
CA TYR A 522 10.53 6.47 -19.56
C TYR A 522 9.30 7.11 -20.24
N PRO A 523 9.29 7.24 -21.58
CA PRO A 523 8.20 7.89 -22.31
C PRO A 523 7.00 6.95 -22.54
N VAL A 524 6.42 6.40 -21.47
CA VAL A 524 5.21 5.54 -21.50
C VAL A 524 4.01 6.24 -22.15
N LEU A 525 4.01 7.58 -22.14
CA LEU A 525 2.91 8.43 -22.61
C LEU A 525 2.57 8.27 -24.10
N LYS A 526 3.55 7.98 -24.98
CA LYS A 526 3.28 7.89 -26.43
C LYS A 526 2.42 6.68 -26.81
N ASP A 527 2.56 5.58 -26.08
CA ASP A 527 1.77 4.37 -26.34
C ASP A 527 0.39 4.50 -25.69
N LEU A 528 0.30 5.11 -24.50
CA LEU A 528 -0.96 5.35 -23.78
C LEU A 528 -1.93 6.28 -24.52
N GLU A 529 -1.43 7.26 -25.30
CA GLU A 529 -2.25 8.12 -26.17
C GLU A 529 -3.08 7.31 -27.20
N SER A 530 -2.69 6.07 -27.51
CA SER A 530 -3.47 5.16 -28.36
C SER A 530 -4.60 4.40 -27.64
N PHE A 531 -4.51 4.26 -26.31
CA PHE A 531 -5.44 3.47 -25.49
C PHE A 531 -6.47 4.32 -24.73
N CYS A 532 -6.08 5.47 -24.17
CA CYS A 532 -6.95 6.34 -23.36
C CYS A 532 -6.51 7.81 -23.42
N GLU A 533 -7.46 8.75 -23.32
CA GLU A 533 -7.11 10.14 -22.97
C GLU A 533 -6.80 10.23 -21.47
N VAL A 534 -5.51 10.29 -21.15
CA VAL A 534 -5.02 10.43 -19.77
C VAL A 534 -5.40 11.83 -19.23
N LYS A 535 -6.35 11.88 -18.29
CA LYS A 535 -6.58 13.10 -17.49
C LYS A 535 -5.46 13.21 -16.45
N TYR A 536 -4.48 14.06 -16.72
CA TYR A 536 -3.52 14.48 -15.70
C TYR A 536 -4.25 15.04 -14.48
N ILE A 537 -3.86 14.60 -13.27
CA ILE A 537 -4.25 15.25 -12.02
C ILE A 537 -3.61 16.65 -12.00
N THR A 538 -4.31 17.62 -12.57
CA THR A 538 -3.92 19.05 -12.64
C THR A 538 -4.99 19.94 -12.00
N HIS A 539 -5.67 19.42 -10.98
CA HIS A 539 -6.37 20.29 -10.04
C HIS A 539 -5.34 20.97 -9.13
N SER A 540 -5.38 22.31 -9.12
CA SER A 540 -4.48 23.23 -8.40
C SER A 540 -3.05 23.38 -8.97
N SER A 541 -2.76 24.59 -9.46
CA SER A 541 -1.41 25.08 -9.78
C SER A 541 -0.47 25.12 -8.56
N SER A 542 -1.00 25.05 -7.33
CA SER A 542 -0.21 24.97 -6.10
C SER A 542 0.38 23.57 -5.86
N ILE A 543 -0.31 22.49 -6.27
CA ILE A 543 0.20 21.12 -6.13
C ILE A 543 1.42 20.91 -7.04
N ARG A 544 1.39 21.52 -8.23
CA ARG A 544 2.47 21.45 -9.23
C ARG A 544 3.82 21.98 -8.73
N LYS A 545 3.85 22.83 -7.69
CA LYS A 545 5.10 23.32 -7.07
C LYS A 545 5.76 22.32 -6.12
N ASN A 546 5.03 21.32 -5.61
CA ASN A 546 5.53 20.35 -4.63
C ASN A 546 5.90 18.98 -5.25
N PHE A 547 5.29 18.60 -6.40
CA PHE A 547 5.50 17.30 -7.06
C PHE A 547 6.54 17.31 -8.21
N THR A 548 7.26 18.42 -8.42
CA THR A 548 8.31 18.53 -9.43
C THR A 548 9.55 17.68 -9.11
N THR A 549 9.80 17.37 -7.83
CA THR A 549 11.03 16.70 -7.35
C THR A 549 10.95 15.17 -7.27
N THR A 550 9.78 14.53 -7.43
CA THR A 550 9.66 13.06 -7.38
C THR A 550 9.98 12.39 -8.72
N LYS A 551 10.69 11.25 -8.68
CA LYS A 551 11.02 10.40 -9.87
C LYS A 551 9.78 9.83 -10.56
N PHE A 552 8.70 9.62 -9.79
CA PHE A 552 7.45 9.01 -10.24
C PHE A 552 6.30 10.03 -10.24
N CYS A 553 5.31 9.81 -11.11
CA CYS A 553 4.05 10.56 -11.17
C CYS A 553 2.85 9.60 -11.19
N PRO A 554 1.84 9.80 -10.32
CA PRO A 554 0.57 9.09 -10.42
C PRO A 554 -0.31 9.71 -11.51
N LEU A 555 -1.02 8.87 -12.24
CA LEU A 555 -2.00 9.22 -13.28
C LEU A 555 -3.34 8.57 -12.96
N ARG A 556 -4.41 9.29 -13.31
CA ARG A 556 -5.76 8.76 -13.41
C ARG A 556 -6.11 8.54 -14.88
N ILE A 557 -6.51 7.32 -15.21
CA ILE A 557 -6.89 6.89 -16.56
C ILE A 557 -8.42 6.79 -16.60
N ASN A 558 -9.03 7.43 -17.61
CA ASN A 558 -10.47 7.47 -17.78
C ASN A 558 -10.85 6.81 -19.12
N ALA A 559 -11.71 5.80 -19.09
CA ALA A 559 -12.14 5.09 -20.30
C ALA A 559 -13.08 5.90 -21.23
N PHE A 560 -13.68 7.00 -20.72
CA PHE A 560 -14.77 7.71 -21.41
C PHE A 560 -14.37 9.05 -22.05
N ARG A 561 -13.84 8.92 -23.28
CA ARG A 561 -13.91 9.83 -24.45
C ARG A 561 -13.46 11.31 -24.35
N LYS A 562 -12.49 11.62 -25.23
CA LYS A 562 -12.39 12.80 -26.11
C LYS A 562 -12.80 14.17 -25.57
N VAL A 563 -11.89 14.81 -24.84
CA VAL A 563 -11.81 16.26 -24.69
C VAL A 563 -11.06 16.85 -25.89
N ALA A 564 -11.80 17.11 -26.98
CA ALA A 564 -11.35 18.06 -27.98
C ALA A 564 -11.26 19.47 -27.35
N ARG A 565 -10.08 19.86 -26.88
CA ARG A 565 -9.80 21.24 -26.46
C ARG A 565 -8.88 21.93 -27.45
N CYS A 566 -9.49 22.84 -28.20
CA CYS A 566 -8.82 23.79 -29.07
C CYS A 566 -7.69 24.51 -28.34
N SER A 567 -6.55 24.59 -29.00
CA SER A 567 -5.55 25.62 -28.81
C SER A 567 -6.15 27.01 -29.00
N PHE A 568 -6.28 27.81 -27.94
CA PHE A 568 -6.27 29.28 -27.89
C PHE A 568 -6.12 29.70 -26.42
N ALA A 569 -5.24 30.63 -26.01
CA ALA A 569 -4.27 31.40 -26.78
C ALA A 569 -2.98 31.64 -25.96
N LYS A 570 -1.86 31.88 -26.67
CA LYS A 570 -0.79 32.73 -26.15
C LYS A 570 -1.27 34.19 -26.27
N ALA A 571 -1.36 34.90 -25.15
CA ALA A 571 -1.26 36.35 -25.03
C ALA A 571 -1.06 36.67 -23.54
#